data_AF-A0A8B3GBS5-F1
#
_entry.id   AF-A0A8B3GBS5-F1
#
_cell.length_a   1.000
_cell.length_b   1.000
_cell.length_c   1.000
_cell.angle_alpha   90.00
_cell.angle_beta   90.00
_cell.angle_gamma   90.00
#
_symmetry.space_group_name_H-M   'P 1'
#
loop_
_entity.id
_entity.type
_entity.pdbx_description
1 polymer ?
#
loop_
_entity_poly.entity_id
_entity_poly.type
_entity_poly.pdbx_seq_one_letter_code
_entity_poly.pdbx_strand_id
1 'polypeptide(L)'
;MMEAPTPEIAKKAYWRIEGNAFFQRELYQAAEPVTRLVVDRIKSDQWSQYGLGMGLDLLVEIAMGWPALSEQMHGDNTLDQRCRSIITSLLPYLYALLSDLTDERALAGIVDLTCELEDDRDRRQQVYDCVAPISRGGLLLRGLQDLHATL
;
A
#
# COMPACT_ATOMS: atom_id res chain seq x y z
N MET A 1 6.83 7.78 -10.65
CA MET A 1 5.77 7.83 -9.62
C MET A 1 6.37 8.22 -8.29
N MET A 2 7.29 7.42 -7.74
CA MET A 2 7.84 7.61 -6.39
C MET A 2 8.47 8.99 -6.13
N GLU A 3 9.26 9.52 -7.07
CA GLU A 3 9.92 10.83 -6.90
C GLU A 3 9.17 11.99 -7.58
N ALA A 4 7.87 11.84 -7.82
CA ALA A 4 7.10 12.84 -8.55
C ALA A 4 7.07 14.19 -7.80
N PRO A 5 7.36 15.33 -8.47
CA PRO A 5 7.46 16.63 -7.81
C PRO A 5 6.09 17.26 -7.53
N THR A 6 5.02 16.77 -8.17
CA THR A 6 3.64 17.26 -7.97
C THR A 6 2.66 16.09 -7.87
N PRO A 7 1.50 16.27 -7.20
CA PRO A 7 0.48 15.24 -7.09
C PRO A 7 -0.11 14.83 -8.44
N GLU A 8 -0.20 15.74 -9.42
CA GLU A 8 -0.69 15.44 -10.77
C GLU A 8 0.24 14.49 -11.51
N ILE A 9 1.56 14.69 -11.37
CA ILE A 9 2.56 13.80 -11.98
C ILE A 9 2.55 12.44 -11.28
N ALA A 10 2.43 12.41 -9.96
CA ALA A 10 2.33 11.17 -9.19
C ALA A 10 1.11 10.36 -9.63
N LYS A 11 -0.06 11.01 -9.66
CA LYS A 11 -1.34 10.42 -10.07
C LYS A 11 -1.31 9.94 -11.52
N LYS A 12 -0.80 10.75 -12.45
CA LYS A 12 -0.67 10.34 -13.87
C LYS A 12 0.24 9.12 -14.02
N ALA A 13 1.31 9.02 -13.24
CA ALA A 13 2.18 7.85 -13.24
C ALA A 13 1.49 6.62 -12.66
N TYR A 14 0.74 6.77 -11.56
CA TYR A 14 -0.10 5.72 -10.98
C TYR A 14 -1.06 5.12 -12.02
N TRP A 15 -1.85 5.95 -12.71
CA TRP A 15 -2.82 5.48 -13.72
C TRP A 15 -2.18 4.80 -14.95
N ARG A 16 -0.88 5.00 -15.18
CA ARG A 16 -0.16 4.28 -16.25
C ARG A 16 0.29 2.89 -15.80
N ILE A 17 0.46 2.71 -14.50
CA ILE A 17 0.80 1.42 -13.90
C ILE A 17 -0.47 0.61 -13.71
N GLU A 18 -1.54 1.24 -13.22
CA GLU A 18 -2.89 0.68 -13.25
C GLU A 18 -3.28 0.37 -14.71
N GLY A 19 -3.85 -0.80 -14.94
CA GLY A 19 -4.11 -1.39 -16.26
C GLY A 19 -2.99 -2.32 -16.76
N ASN A 20 -1.74 -2.13 -16.32
CA ASN A 20 -0.65 -3.06 -16.64
C ASN A 20 -0.36 -4.02 -15.48
N ALA A 21 -0.35 -3.49 -14.25
CA ALA A 21 -0.09 -4.28 -13.04
C ALA A 21 -1.38 -4.84 -12.45
N PHE A 22 -2.43 -4.02 -12.38
CA PHE A 22 -3.73 -4.41 -11.85
C PHE A 22 -4.85 -3.56 -12.45
N PHE A 23 -6.07 -4.08 -12.48
CA PHE A 23 -7.28 -3.31 -12.80
C PHE A 23 -8.46 -3.89 -12.03
N GLN A 24 -9.22 -3.04 -11.31
CA GLN A 24 -10.29 -3.51 -10.42
C GLN A 24 -9.86 -4.68 -9.50
N ARG A 25 -8.62 -4.61 -8.98
CA ARG A 25 -7.96 -5.62 -8.12
C ARG A 25 -7.63 -6.96 -8.79
N GLU A 26 -7.91 -7.12 -10.07
CA GLU A 26 -7.34 -8.22 -10.85
C GLU A 26 -5.86 -7.96 -11.11
N LEU A 27 -5.00 -8.86 -10.66
CA LEU A 27 -3.55 -8.76 -10.79
C LEU A 27 -3.07 -9.43 -12.08
N TYR A 28 -2.30 -8.69 -12.87
CA TYR A 28 -1.65 -9.19 -14.08
C TYR A 28 -0.18 -9.49 -13.83
N GLN A 29 0.49 -10.16 -14.76
CA GLN A 29 1.90 -10.52 -14.66
C GLN A 29 2.84 -9.40 -14.17
N ALA A 30 2.54 -8.13 -14.47
CA ALA A 30 3.35 -7.00 -14.03
C ALA A 30 3.16 -6.58 -12.56
N ALA A 31 2.15 -7.11 -11.85
CA ALA A 31 1.89 -6.78 -10.44
C ALA A 31 3.14 -7.00 -9.57
N GLU A 32 3.69 -8.21 -9.60
CA GLU A 32 4.83 -8.60 -8.78
C GLU A 32 6.10 -7.75 -8.99
N PRO A 33 6.61 -7.54 -10.22
CA PRO A 33 7.78 -6.70 -10.42
C PRO A 33 7.52 -5.23 -10.06
N VAL A 34 6.30 -4.73 -10.26
CA VAL A 34 5.91 -3.38 -9.81
C VAL A 34 5.91 -3.30 -8.29
N THR A 35 5.35 -4.29 -7.59
CA THR A 35 5.36 -4.36 -6.12
C THR A 35 6.79 -4.33 -5.59
N ARG A 36 7.70 -5.15 -6.14
CA ARG A 36 9.12 -5.15 -5.74
C ARG A 36 9.75 -3.77 -5.92
N LEU A 37 9.58 -3.17 -7.10
CA LEU A 37 10.17 -1.86 -7.40
C LEU A 37 9.65 -0.77 -6.45
N VAL A 38 8.34 -0.73 -6.17
CA VAL A 38 7.77 0.27 -5.27
C VAL A 38 8.27 0.05 -3.83
N VAL A 39 8.26 -1.19 -3.34
CA VAL A 39 8.79 -1.53 -2.01
C VAL A 39 10.27 -1.15 -1.88
N ASP A 40 11.09 -1.45 -2.89
CA ASP A 40 12.52 -1.12 -2.88
C ASP A 40 12.76 0.39 -2.84
N ARG A 41 11.98 1.17 -3.59
CA ARG A 41 12.05 2.63 -3.59
C ARG A 41 11.63 3.23 -2.24
N ILE A 42 10.60 2.67 -1.60
CA ILE A 42 10.17 3.10 -0.25
C ILE A 42 11.30 2.82 0.75
N LYS A 43 11.84 1.59 0.77
CA LYS A 43 12.92 1.17 1.69
C LYS A 43 14.24 1.93 1.49
N SER A 44 14.43 2.54 0.32
CA SER A 44 15.64 3.29 -0.02
C SER A 44 15.48 4.81 0.14
N ASP A 45 14.37 5.27 0.73
CA ASP A 45 14.02 6.70 0.85
C ASP A 45 14.00 7.46 -0.49
N GLN A 46 13.70 6.75 -1.58
CA GLN A 46 13.63 7.30 -2.92
C GLN A 46 12.19 7.64 -3.28
N TRP A 47 11.61 8.58 -2.53
CA TRP A 47 10.23 9.02 -2.71
C TRP A 47 10.03 10.49 -2.31
N SER A 48 9.04 11.12 -2.94
CA SER A 48 8.45 12.39 -2.50
C SER A 48 7.17 12.12 -1.69
N GLN A 49 6.67 13.10 -0.95
CA GLN A 49 5.38 12.96 -0.23
C GLN A 49 4.24 12.48 -1.15
N TYR A 50 4.16 13.01 -2.38
CA TYR A 50 3.12 12.67 -3.34
C TYR A 50 3.31 11.25 -3.91
N GLY A 51 4.56 10.87 -4.15
CA GLY A 51 4.89 9.56 -4.65
C GLY A 51 4.75 8.46 -3.60
N LEU A 52 5.02 8.76 -2.33
CA LEU A 52 4.78 7.83 -1.21
C LEU A 52 3.29 7.52 -1.07
N GLY A 53 2.43 8.55 -1.05
CA GLY A 53 0.98 8.34 -0.98
C GLY A 53 0.44 7.50 -2.14
N MET A 54 0.84 7.81 -3.38
CA MET A 54 0.44 6.99 -4.55
C MET A 54 1.05 5.58 -4.56
N GLY A 55 2.27 5.45 -4.04
CA GLY A 55 2.95 4.16 -3.89
C GLY A 55 2.20 3.26 -2.92
N LEU A 56 1.80 3.79 -1.77
CA LEU A 56 1.04 3.05 -0.77
C LEU A 56 -0.35 2.68 -1.27
N ASP A 57 -1.09 3.60 -1.92
CA ASP A 57 -2.36 3.25 -2.58
C ASP A 57 -2.21 2.09 -3.56
N LEU A 58 -1.13 2.10 -4.36
CA LEU A 58 -0.84 1.04 -5.30
C LEU A 58 -0.61 -0.30 -4.59
N LEU A 59 0.17 -0.29 -3.51
CA LEU A 59 0.42 -1.49 -2.72
C LEU A 59 -0.86 -1.99 -2.05
N VAL A 60 -1.75 -1.09 -1.59
CA VAL A 60 -3.06 -1.41 -1.01
C VAL A 60 -3.93 -2.14 -2.04
N GLU A 61 -4.08 -1.61 -3.26
CA GLU A 61 -4.86 -2.28 -4.31
C GLU A 61 -4.28 -3.65 -4.69
N ILE A 62 -2.95 -3.78 -4.69
CA ILE A 62 -2.30 -5.07 -4.97
C ILE A 62 -2.50 -6.06 -3.81
N ALA A 63 -2.39 -5.62 -2.55
CA ALA A 63 -2.53 -6.47 -1.38
C ALA A 63 -3.93 -7.08 -1.27
N MET A 64 -4.96 -6.31 -1.64
CA MET A 64 -6.36 -6.75 -1.70
C MET A 64 -6.73 -7.44 -3.03
N GLY A 65 -5.76 -7.62 -3.92
CA GLY A 65 -5.95 -8.18 -5.26
C GLY A 65 -6.02 -9.70 -5.31
N TRP A 66 -6.47 -10.20 -6.45
CA TRP A 66 -6.46 -11.62 -6.81
C TRP A 66 -5.90 -11.81 -8.22
N PRO A 67 -5.31 -12.96 -8.57
CA PRO A 67 -4.79 -13.20 -9.92
C PRO A 67 -5.90 -13.04 -10.96
N ALA A 68 -5.66 -12.27 -12.03
CA ALA A 68 -6.62 -12.09 -13.11
C ALA A 68 -6.92 -13.44 -13.79
N LEU A 69 -8.11 -13.57 -14.38
CA LEU A 69 -8.50 -14.82 -15.06
C LEU A 69 -7.48 -15.24 -16.14
N SER A 70 -6.89 -14.27 -16.85
CA SER A 70 -5.83 -14.54 -17.82
C SER A 70 -4.60 -15.19 -17.18
N GLU A 71 -4.17 -14.76 -16.01
CA GLU A 71 -3.02 -15.34 -15.30
C GLU A 71 -3.35 -16.75 -14.78
N GLN A 72 -4.56 -16.93 -14.24
CA GLN A 72 -5.06 -18.24 -13.80
C GLN A 72 -5.09 -19.25 -14.95
N MET A 73 -5.52 -18.83 -16.15
CA MET A 73 -5.51 -19.66 -17.37
C MET A 73 -4.11 -20.04 -17.81
N HIS A 74 -3.09 -19.22 -17.52
CA HIS A 74 -1.68 -19.54 -17.73
C HIS A 74 -1.07 -20.34 -16.57
N GLY A 75 -1.86 -20.67 -15.55
CA GLY A 75 -1.48 -21.49 -14.40
C GLY A 75 -0.94 -20.69 -13.20
N ASP A 76 -0.86 -19.36 -13.26
CA ASP A 76 -0.40 -18.55 -12.14
C ASP A 76 -1.55 -18.14 -11.21
N ASN A 77 -1.78 -18.98 -10.21
CA ASN A 77 -2.83 -18.78 -9.19
C ASN A 77 -2.28 -18.28 -7.86
N THR A 78 -1.00 -17.86 -7.82
CA THR A 78 -0.32 -17.48 -6.55
C THR A 78 0.30 -16.08 -6.62
N LEU A 79 -0.02 -15.31 -7.65
CA LEU A 79 0.50 -13.97 -7.87
C LEU A 79 0.18 -13.02 -6.70
N ASP A 80 -1.04 -13.07 -6.19
CA ASP A 80 -1.49 -12.36 -4.99
C ASP A 80 -0.65 -12.73 -3.77
N GLN A 81 -0.40 -14.01 -3.51
CA GLN A 81 0.38 -14.48 -2.37
C GLN A 81 1.82 -13.95 -2.41
N ARG A 82 2.45 -13.96 -3.60
CA ARG A 82 3.81 -13.44 -3.78
C ARG A 82 3.84 -11.92 -3.58
N CYS A 83 2.89 -11.19 -4.13
CA CYS A 83 2.76 -9.75 -3.92
C CYS A 83 2.56 -9.41 -2.44
N ARG A 84 1.62 -10.08 -1.75
CA ARG A 84 1.37 -9.89 -0.31
C ARG A 84 2.63 -10.14 0.51
N SER A 85 3.35 -11.23 0.26
CA SER A 85 4.62 -11.53 0.94
C SER A 85 5.66 -10.39 0.80
N ILE A 86 5.78 -9.81 -0.40
CA ILE A 86 6.68 -8.67 -0.65
C ILE A 86 6.22 -7.44 0.14
N ILE A 87 4.92 -7.15 0.17
CA ILE A 87 4.36 -5.99 0.88
C ILE A 87 4.45 -6.18 2.40
N THR A 88 4.18 -7.36 2.93
CA THR A 88 4.37 -7.67 4.36
C THR A 88 5.81 -7.40 4.80
N SER A 89 6.79 -7.67 3.94
CA SER A 89 8.20 -7.35 4.22
C SER A 89 8.48 -5.85 4.38
N LEU A 90 7.57 -4.98 3.95
CA LEU A 90 7.68 -3.52 4.05
C LEU A 90 7.10 -2.99 5.38
N LEU A 91 6.15 -3.68 6.01
CA LEU A 91 5.43 -3.17 7.19
C LEU A 91 6.34 -2.68 8.33
N PRO A 92 7.40 -3.42 8.75
CA PRO A 92 8.26 -2.94 9.83
C PRO A 92 8.93 -1.60 9.54
N TYR A 93 9.25 -1.33 8.26
CA TYR A 93 9.81 -0.07 7.82
C TYR A 93 8.78 1.06 7.91
N LEU A 94 7.55 0.82 7.47
CA LEU A 94 6.47 1.81 7.54
C LEU A 94 6.15 2.18 8.98
N TYR A 95 6.18 1.23 9.90
CA TYR A 95 5.94 1.48 11.32
C TYR A 95 7.04 2.34 11.95
N ALA A 96 8.29 2.19 11.49
CA ALA A 96 9.38 3.06 11.94
C ALA A 96 9.22 4.50 11.41
N LEU A 97 8.59 4.70 10.25
CA LEU A 97 8.35 6.02 9.65
C LEU A 97 7.12 6.76 10.22
N LEU A 98 6.21 6.06 10.90
CA LEU A 98 4.90 6.61 11.29
C LEU A 98 4.98 7.93 12.06
N SER A 99 5.96 8.09 12.96
CA SER A 99 6.11 9.31 13.76
C SER A 99 6.49 10.54 12.95
N ASP A 100 7.08 10.34 11.76
CA ASP A 100 7.63 11.41 10.93
C ASP A 100 6.68 11.80 9.78
N LEU A 101 5.59 11.04 9.61
CA LEU A 101 4.63 11.25 8.53
C LEU A 101 3.45 12.10 8.97
N THR A 102 3.15 13.14 8.18
CA THR A 102 1.95 13.97 8.34
C THR A 102 1.01 13.91 7.13
N ASP A 103 1.43 13.28 6.04
CA ASP A 103 0.63 13.15 4.84
C ASP A 103 -0.50 12.13 5.07
N GLU A 104 -1.75 12.59 5.06
CA GLU A 104 -2.90 11.74 5.38
C GLU A 104 -3.08 10.57 4.40
N ARG A 105 -2.64 10.73 3.15
CA ARG A 105 -2.77 9.67 2.15
C ARG A 105 -1.78 8.55 2.43
N ALA A 106 -0.54 8.90 2.73
CA ALA A 106 0.46 7.92 3.16
C ALA A 106 0.01 7.22 4.46
N LEU A 107 -0.50 7.97 5.45
CA LEU A 107 -1.03 7.39 6.69
C LEU A 107 -2.20 6.44 6.43
N ALA A 108 -3.15 6.81 5.56
CA ALA A 108 -4.26 5.95 5.19
C ALA A 108 -3.78 4.65 4.54
N GLY A 109 -2.83 4.73 3.62
CA GLY A 109 -2.24 3.55 2.99
C GLY A 109 -1.54 2.62 4.00
N ILE A 110 -0.84 3.16 5.00
CA ILE A 110 -0.23 2.35 6.06
C ILE A 110 -1.29 1.65 6.92
N VAL A 111 -2.37 2.36 7.26
CA VAL A 111 -3.48 1.80 8.04
C VAL A 111 -4.16 0.67 7.26
N ASP A 112 -4.49 0.88 5.98
CA ASP A 112 -5.14 -0.13 5.14
C ASP A 112 -4.26 -1.38 4.96
N LEU A 113 -2.96 -1.21 4.72
CA LEU A 113 -2.02 -2.33 4.66
C LEU A 113 -1.91 -3.07 6.00
N THR A 114 -1.96 -2.35 7.12
CA THR A 114 -1.92 -2.96 8.46
C THR A 114 -3.17 -3.80 8.71
N CYS A 115 -4.35 -3.28 8.37
CA CYS A 115 -5.60 -4.03 8.46
C CYS A 115 -5.55 -5.33 7.66
N GLU A 116 -4.98 -5.26 6.45
CA GLU A 116 -4.97 -6.37 5.50
C GLU A 116 -3.87 -7.41 5.76
N LEU A 117 -2.70 -7.02 6.25
CA LEU A 117 -1.49 -7.85 6.23
C LEU A 117 -0.80 -8.06 7.58
N GLU A 118 -1.11 -7.28 8.61
CA GLU A 118 -0.47 -7.44 9.93
C GLU A 118 -1.33 -8.33 10.82
N ASP A 119 -0.80 -9.41 11.37
CA ASP A 119 -1.56 -10.29 12.28
C ASP A 119 -1.31 -9.95 13.76
N ASP A 120 -0.23 -9.22 14.06
CA ASP A 120 0.16 -8.85 15.43
C ASP A 120 -0.74 -7.72 15.96
N ARG A 121 -1.54 -8.05 16.99
CA ARG A 121 -2.44 -7.12 17.67
C ARG A 121 -1.72 -5.93 18.29
N ASP A 122 -0.53 -6.13 18.86
CA ASP A 122 0.23 -5.04 19.49
C ASP A 122 0.76 -4.08 18.41
N ARG A 123 1.13 -4.60 17.24
CA ARG A 123 1.49 -3.76 16.07
C ARG A 123 0.29 -2.98 15.55
N ARG A 124 -0.87 -3.62 15.40
CA ARG A 124 -2.11 -2.94 15.02
C ARG A 124 -2.47 -1.82 16.00
N GLN A 125 -2.36 -2.07 17.30
CA GLN A 125 -2.60 -1.08 18.35
C GLN A 125 -1.61 0.08 18.26
N GLN A 126 -0.32 -0.21 18.08
CA GLN A 126 0.72 0.82 17.90
C GLN A 126 0.39 1.76 16.73
N VAL A 127 -0.02 1.21 15.58
CA VAL A 127 -0.41 2.01 14.42
C VAL A 127 -1.61 2.89 14.74
N TYR A 128 -2.65 2.31 15.36
CA TYR A 128 -3.84 3.06 15.75
C TYR A 128 -3.51 4.23 16.68
N ASP A 129 -2.73 3.99 17.73
CA ASP A 129 -2.36 5.00 18.73
C ASP A 129 -1.50 6.12 18.14
N CYS A 130 -0.64 5.81 17.16
CA CYS A 130 0.15 6.82 16.45
C CYS A 130 -0.71 7.69 15.52
N VAL A 131 -1.66 7.09 14.81
CA VAL A 131 -2.35 7.74 13.67
C VAL A 131 -3.67 8.40 14.08
N ALA A 132 -4.43 7.81 15.00
CA ALA A 132 -5.73 8.33 15.41
C ALA A 132 -5.68 9.79 15.92
N PRO A 133 -4.69 10.21 16.76
CA PRO A 133 -4.64 11.57 17.28
C PRO A 133 -4.41 12.67 16.24
N ILE A 134 -3.79 12.32 15.11
CA ILE A 134 -3.43 13.28 14.04
C ILE A 134 -4.38 13.24 12.85
N SER A 135 -5.38 12.36 12.87
CA SER A 135 -6.36 12.20 11.79
C SER A 135 -7.29 13.41 11.66
N ARG A 136 -7.44 13.96 10.45
CA ARG A 136 -8.30 15.12 10.17
C ARG A 136 -9.24 14.89 8.97
N GLY A 137 -8.97 13.89 8.12
CA GLY A 137 -9.71 13.60 6.89
C GLY A 137 -10.54 12.31 6.89
N GLY A 138 -11.55 12.26 6.01
CA GLY A 138 -12.54 11.17 5.95
C GLY A 138 -12.02 9.82 5.46
N LEU A 139 -11.03 9.78 4.57
CA LEU A 139 -10.45 8.52 4.07
C LEU A 139 -9.74 7.75 5.20
N LEU A 140 -8.96 8.46 6.01
CA LEU A 140 -8.22 7.90 7.14
C LEU A 140 -9.16 7.39 8.24
N LEU A 141 -10.30 8.05 8.46
CA LEU A 141 -11.27 7.67 9.50
C LEU A 141 -11.84 6.28 9.28
N ARG A 142 -12.13 5.90 8.03
CA ARG A 142 -12.66 4.55 7.74
C ARG A 142 -11.63 3.47 8.05
N GLY A 143 -10.40 3.62 7.55
CA GLY A 143 -9.33 2.66 7.83
C GLY A 143 -9.05 2.53 9.34
N LEU A 144 -9.10 3.65 10.08
CA LEU A 144 -8.94 3.62 11.54
C LEU A 144 -10.09 2.92 12.26
N GLN A 145 -11.33 3.06 11.79
CA GLN A 145 -12.48 2.33 12.34
C GLN A 145 -12.32 0.82 12.11
N ASP A 146 -11.93 0.44 10.89
CA ASP A 146 -11.69 -0.96 10.54
C ASP A 146 -10.52 -1.53 11.38
N LEU A 147 -9.43 -0.77 11.53
CA LEU A 147 -8.31 -1.14 12.39
C LEU A 147 -8.76 -1.33 13.84
N HIS A 148 -9.49 -0.36 14.40
CA HIS A 148 -9.98 -0.42 15.78
C HIS A 148 -10.89 -1.63 16.04
N ALA A 149 -11.72 -2.02 15.07
CA ALA A 149 -12.60 -3.17 15.19
C ALA A 149 -11.83 -4.51 15.26
N THR A 150 -10.56 -4.52 14.88
CA THR A 150 -9.69 -5.72 14.88
C THR A 150 -8.72 -5.79 16.07
N LEU A 151 -8.76 -4.81 16.99
CA LEU A 151 -7.95 -4.78 18.21
C LEU A 151 -8.59 -5.66 19.29
#